data_AF-A0A8I1R1N8-F1
#
_entry.id   AF-A0A8I1R1N8-F1
#
_cell.length_a   1.000
_cell.length_b   1.000
_cell.length_c   1.000
_cell.angle_alpha   90.00
_cell.angle_beta   90.00
_cell.angle_gamma   90.00
#
_symmetry.space_group_name_H-M   'P 1'
#
loop_
_entity.id
_entity.type
_entity.pdbx_description
1 polymer ?
#
loop_
_entity_poly.entity_id
_entity_poly.type
_entity_poly.pdbx_seq_one_letter_code
_entity_poly.pdbx_strand_id
1 'polypeptide(L)' 'MKKRRYLSEEQASEMLRRYSAGVEPVRAIAAAFGVDPSYPGLLARRSGIALRKPNRFSKQLAGSGEPR' A
#
# COMPACT_ATOMS: atom_id res chain seq x y z
N MET A 1 8.50 7.68 21.84
CA MET A 1 8.15 6.43 21.13
C MET A 1 6.90 6.68 20.29
N LYS A 2 6.95 6.60 18.95
CA LYS A 2 5.74 6.70 18.11
C LYS A 2 4.85 5.49 18.43
N LYS A 3 3.66 5.70 19.00
CA LYS A 3 2.70 4.62 19.27
C LYS A 3 2.45 3.87 17.95
N ARG A 4 2.83 2.59 17.90
CA ARG A 4 2.45 1.70 16.80
C ARG A 4 0.93 1.59 16.85
N ARG A 5 0.23 2.34 16.00
CA ARG A 5 -1.20 2.15 15.79
C ARG A 5 -1.33 0.81 15.07
N TYR A 6 -1.75 -0.19 15.82
CA TYR A 6 -2.19 -1.45 15.24
C TYR A 6 -3.45 -1.13 14.42
N LEU A 7 -3.50 -1.59 13.17
CA LEU A 7 -4.74 -1.59 12.41
C LEU A 7 -5.75 -2.46 13.15
N SER A 8 -7.00 -1.98 13.22
CA SER A 8 -8.10 -2.88 13.58
C SER A 8 -8.30 -3.94 12.49
N GLU A 9 -8.95 -5.04 12.84
CA GLU A 9 -9.30 -6.10 11.88
C GLU A 9 -10.18 -5.57 10.74
N GLU A 10 -11.07 -4.62 11.04
CA GLU A 10 -11.89 -3.93 10.04
C GLU A 10 -11.05 -3.14 9.04
N GLN A 11 -10.05 -2.38 9.54
CA GLN A 11 -9.16 -1.61 8.67
C GLN A 11 -8.26 -2.52 7.83
N ALA A 12 -7.79 -3.64 8.40
CA ALA A 12 -7.03 -4.64 7.67
C ALA A 12 -7.88 -5.26 6.53
N SER A 13 -9.15 -5.57 6.81
CA SER A 13 -10.07 -6.14 5.81
C SER A 13 -10.38 -5.16 4.69
N GLU A 14 -10.64 -3.90 5.02
CA GLU A 14 -10.88 -2.85 4.03
C GLU A 14 -9.63 -2.54 3.18
N MET A 15 -8.44 -2.53 3.81
CA MET A 15 -7.16 -2.42 3.09
C MET A 15 -6.98 -3.55 2.08
N LEU A 16 -7.25 -4.80 2.49
CA LEU A 16 -7.18 -5.96 1.61
C LEU A 16 -8.20 -5.90 0.48
N ARG A 17 -9.40 -5.39 0.73
CA ARG A 17 -10.43 -5.18 -0.29
C ARG A 17 -9.95 -4.18 -1.36
N ARG A 18 -9.45 -3.02 -0.95
CA ARG A 18 -8.88 -2.00 -1.87
C ARG A 18 -7.65 -2.52 -2.60
N TYR A 19 -6.80 -3.27 -1.90
CA TYR A 19 -5.64 -3.93 -2.50
C TYR A 19 -6.07 -4.95 -3.56
N SER A 20 -7.06 -5.80 -3.29
CA SER A 20 -7.58 -6.79 -4.24
C SER A 20 -8.26 -6.14 -5.46
N ALA A 21 -8.96 -5.02 -5.27
CA ALA A 21 -9.76 -4.35 -6.29
C ALA A 21 -9.01 -3.86 -7.55
N GLY A 22 -7.68 -3.86 -7.57
CA GLY A 22 -6.93 -3.45 -8.77
C GLY A 22 -6.82 -1.93 -9.04
N VAL A 23 -7.70 -1.10 -8.46
CA VAL A 23 -7.89 0.30 -8.89
C VAL A 23 -6.83 1.26 -8.35
N GLU A 24 -6.59 1.26 -7.04
CA GLU A 24 -5.70 2.24 -6.41
C GLU A 24 -4.24 1.78 -6.37
N PRO A 25 -3.24 2.67 -6.49
CA PRO A 25 -1.84 2.31 -6.29
C PRO A 25 -1.55 1.96 -4.82
N VAL A 26 -0.69 0.96 -4.59
CA VAL A 26 -0.38 0.44 -3.24
C VAL A 26 0.08 1.54 -2.28
N ARG A 27 0.84 2.53 -2.77
CA ARG A 27 1.28 3.69 -1.97
C ARG A 27 0.11 4.54 -1.47
N ALA A 28 -0.92 4.77 -2.30
CA ALA A 28 -2.09 5.54 -1.90
C ALA A 28 -2.92 4.78 -0.86
N ILE A 29 -3.10 3.47 -1.06
CA ILE A 29 -3.76 2.60 -0.08
C ILE A 29 -3.00 2.66 1.24
N ALA A 30 -1.69 2.43 1.23
CA ALA A 30 -0.87 2.47 2.44
C ALA A 30 -0.94 3.83 3.17
N ALA A 31 -0.90 4.94 2.42
CA ALA A 31 -1.03 6.29 2.97
C ALA A 31 -2.40 6.52 3.62
N ALA A 32 -3.50 6.03 3.02
CA ALA A 32 -4.85 6.17 3.56
C ALA A 32 -5.02 5.49 4.93
N PHE A 33 -4.26 4.43 5.19
CA PHE A 33 -4.28 3.71 6.47
C PHE A 33 -3.09 4.06 7.38
N GLY A 34 -2.18 4.94 6.95
CA GLY A 34 -0.98 5.32 7.72
C GLY A 34 0.02 4.19 7.94
N VAL A 35 0.13 3.26 6.99
CA VAL A 35 1.04 2.09 7.06
C VAL A 35 2.19 2.20 6.06
N ASP A 36 3.19 1.32 6.23
CA ASP A 36 4.27 1.17 5.26
C ASP A 36 3.75 0.67 3.89
N PRO A 37 4.26 1.17 2.76
CA PRO A 37 3.86 0.73 1.41
C PRO A 37 4.04 -0.76 1.14
N SER A 38 4.93 -1.45 1.88
CA SER A 38 5.14 -2.90 1.77
C SER A 38 4.07 -3.69 2.53
N TYR A 39 3.40 -3.05 3.49
CA TYR A 39 2.46 -3.71 4.40
C TYR A 39 1.23 -4.31 3.70
N PRO A 40 0.54 -3.64 2.75
CA PRO A 40 -0.61 -4.22 2.06
C PRO A 40 -0.27 -5.53 1.33
N GLY A 41 0.92 -5.61 0.71
CA GLY A 41 1.38 -6.82 0.04
C GLY A 41 1.73 -7.94 1.03
N LEU A 42 2.37 -7.60 2.16
CA LEU A 42 2.64 -8.57 3.23
C LEU A 42 1.35 -9.11 3.86
N LEU A 43 0.39 -8.23 4.11
CA LEU A 43 -0.92 -8.59 4.65
C LEU A 43 -1.66 -9.51 3.67
N ALA A 44 -1.68 -9.19 2.38
CA ALA A 44 -2.30 -10.03 1.36
C ALA A 44 -1.69 -11.44 1.31
N ARG A 45 -0.35 -11.55 1.36
CA ARG A 45 0.34 -12.85 1.43
C ARG A 45 -0.05 -13.63 2.67
N ARG A 46 -0.12 -12.98 3.82
CA ARG A 46 -0.47 -13.61 5.10
C ARG A 46 -1.93 -14.08 5.12
N SER A 47 -2.82 -13.35 4.46
CA SER A 47 -4.24 -13.68 4.33
C SER A 47 -4.54 -14.65 3.18
N GLY A 48 -3.53 -15.10 2.42
CA GLY A 48 -3.72 -16.02 1.29
C GLY A 48 -4.38 -15.38 0.06
N ILE A 49 -4.41 -14.05 -0.02
CA ILE A 49 -4.98 -13.32 -1.16
C ILE A 49 -3.94 -13.21 -2.27
N ALA A 50 -4.38 -13.37 -3.52
CA ALA A 50 -3.54 -13.22 -4.70
C ALA A 50 -2.85 -11.85 -4.70
N LEU A 51 -1.52 -11.86 -4.83
CA LEU A 51 -0.73 -10.65 -4.94
C LEU A 51 -1.03 -9.95 -6.27
N ARG A 52 -1.21 -8.62 -6.22
CA ARG A 52 -1.14 -7.81 -7.43
C ARG A 52 0.23 -7.99 -8.08
N LYS A 53 0.25 -8.16 -9.41
CA LYS A 53 1.50 -8.12 -10.17
C LYS A 53 2.20 -6.79 -9.87
N PRO A 54 3.52 -6.80 -9.61
CA PRO A 54 4.25 -5.56 -9.37
C PRO A 54 4.07 -4.65 -10.58
N ASN A 55 3.34 -3.55 -10.40
CA ASN A 55 3.18 -2.57 -11.45
C ASN A 55 4.55 -1.89 -11.61
N ARG A 56 5.31 -2.25 -12.63
CA ARG A 56 6.66 -1.73 -12.93
C ARG A 56 6.67 -0.22 -13.26
N PHE A 57 5.54 0.48 -13.12
CA PHE A 57 5.34 1.87 -13.52
C PHE A 57 5.78 2.94 -12.50
N SER A 58 6.39 2.59 -11.36
CA SER A 58 6.74 3.60 -10.33
C SER A 58 8.13 4.23 -10.45
N LYS A 59 8.88 4.00 -11.55
CA LYS A 59 10.25 4.55 -11.71
C LYS A 59 10.37 5.85 -12.53
N GLN A 60 9.26 6.51 -12.88
CA GLN A 60 9.32 7.65 -13.82
C GLN A 60 8.92 9.03 -13.25
N LEU A 61 8.52 9.14 -11.98
CA LEU A 61 8.05 10.40 -11.35
C LEU A 61 8.95 10.91 -10.21
N ALA A 62 10.26 10.65 -10.30
CA ALA A 62 11.27 11.21 -9.39
C ALA A 62 12.38 11.96 -10.18
N GLY A 63 11.99 12.63 -11.26
CA GLY A 63 12.91 13.23 -12.25
C GLY A 63 12.58 14.65 -12.70
N SER A 64 11.85 15.43 -11.90
CA SER A 64 11.73 16.89 -12.08
C SER A 64 12.20 17.50 -10.76
N GLY A 65 13.46 17.93 -10.58
CA GLY A 65 14.20 18.83 -11.45
C GLY A 65 13.73 20.26 -11.21
N GLU A 66 13.96 20.81 -10.02
CA GLU A 66 13.93 22.26 -9.79
C GLU A 66 15.23 22.85 -10.35
N PRO A 67 15.21 23.68 -11.40
CA PRO A 67 16.29 24.60 -11.66
C PRO A 67 16.12 25.84 -10.77
N ARG A 68 17.24 26.27 -10.17
CA ARG A 68 17.39 27.52 -9.44
C ARG A 68 17.27 28.74 -10.33
#